data_AF-K1JLR0-F1
#
_entry.id   AF-K1JLR0-F1
#
_cell.length_a   1.000
_cell.length_b   1.000
_cell.length_c   1.000
_cell.angle_alpha   90.00
_cell.angle_beta   90.00
_cell.angle_gamma   90.00
#
_symmetry.space_group_name_H-M   'P 1'
#
loop_
_entity.id
_entity.type
_entity.pdbx_description
1 polymer ?
#
loop_
_entity_poly.entity_id
_entity_poly.type
_entity_poly.pdbx_seq_one_letter_code
_entity_poly.pdbx_strand_id
1 'polypeptide(L)'
;MEIVDNINHPKHYEDAGYLVQPIDVCQELPFCLGNAVKYLCRAGNKEGCPELEDLKKAQWYLNRQLALLDNGSMAAVLSARGACAARFIAEKHNGPLRWLFENGIRGAAANGFVVPRTDVVSCLAAVRMAIYQLVEQKEDEE
;
A
#
# COMPACT_ATOMS: atom_id res chain seq x y z
N MET A 1 26.89 3.54 19.80
CA MET A 1 26.39 2.71 18.69
C MET A 1 24.88 2.89 18.72
N GLU A 2 24.27 3.39 17.65
CA GLU A 2 22.81 3.38 17.56
C GLU A 2 22.33 1.93 17.62
N ILE A 3 21.37 1.67 18.50
CA ILE A 3 20.77 0.35 18.63
C ILE A 3 19.69 0.28 17.56
N VAL A 4 19.89 -0.58 16.55
CA VAL A 4 18.90 -0.82 15.51
C VAL A 4 17.68 -1.48 16.15
N ASP A 5 16.55 -0.78 16.17
CA ASP A 5 15.27 -1.30 16.66
C ASP A 5 14.47 -1.90 15.49
N ASN A 6 14.79 -3.14 15.15
CA ASN A 6 14.12 -3.84 14.04
C ASN A 6 12.62 -4.11 14.25
N ILE A 7 12.07 -3.83 15.44
CA ILE A 7 10.66 -4.09 15.75
C ILE A 7 9.86 -2.81 15.54
N ASN A 8 10.25 -1.71 16.19
CA ASN A 8 9.50 -0.46 16.16
C ASN A 8 9.97 0.47 15.03
N HIS A 9 11.22 0.32 14.61
CA HIS A 9 11.90 1.14 13.60
C HIS A 9 12.67 0.27 12.59
N PRO A 10 11.99 -0.61 11.80
CA PRO A 10 12.69 -1.48 10.89
C PRO A 10 13.52 -0.68 9.87
N LYS A 11 14.82 -0.98 9.82
CA LYS A 11 15.80 -0.24 9.02
C LYS A 11 15.39 -0.02 7.55
N HIS A 12 14.76 -1.00 6.92
CA HIS A 12 14.31 -0.92 5.52
C HIS A 12 13.15 0.07 5.29
N TYR A 13 12.44 0.52 6.33
CA TYR A 13 11.47 1.60 6.21
C TYR A 13 12.10 2.97 6.50
N GLU A 14 13.05 3.03 7.43
CA GLU A 14 13.78 4.27 7.71
C GLU A 14 14.71 4.65 6.55
N ASP A 15 15.44 3.69 5.99
CA ASP A 15 16.32 3.89 4.84
C ASP A 15 15.53 4.30 3.58
N ALA A 16 14.27 3.86 3.48
CA ALA A 16 13.34 4.30 2.44
C ALA A 16 12.82 5.74 2.64
N GLY A 17 13.21 6.40 3.74
CA GLY A 17 12.89 7.79 4.03
C GLY A 17 11.45 8.02 4.50
N TYR A 18 10.75 6.99 4.99
CA TYR A 18 9.42 7.18 5.55
C TYR A 18 9.49 7.88 6.91
N LEU A 19 8.68 8.93 7.07
CA LEU A 19 8.49 9.63 8.34
C LEU A 19 7.51 8.90 9.28
N VAL A 20 6.81 7.90 8.76
CA VAL A 20 5.80 7.09 9.45
C VAL A 20 6.05 5.62 9.13
N GLN A 21 5.68 4.71 10.02
CA GLN A 21 5.85 3.28 9.74
C GLN A 21 4.68 2.77 8.91
N PRO A 22 4.86 1.84 7.95
CA PRO A 22 3.74 1.32 7.18
C PRO A 22 2.60 0.74 8.04
N ILE A 23 2.91 0.25 9.25
CA ILE A 23 1.90 -0.22 10.20
C ILE A 23 0.91 0.88 10.63
N ASP A 24 1.33 2.15 10.69
CA ASP A 24 0.47 3.30 11.02
C ASP A 24 -0.70 3.46 10.03
N VAL A 25 -0.60 2.86 8.84
CA VAL A 25 -1.66 2.80 7.85
C VAL A 25 -2.25 1.38 7.74
N CYS A 26 -1.39 0.36 7.65
CA CYS A 26 -1.81 -1.01 7.36
C CYS A 26 -2.79 -1.58 8.40
N GLN A 27 -2.67 -1.17 9.67
CA GLN A 27 -3.56 -1.65 10.74
C GLN A 27 -5.01 -1.18 10.58
N GLU A 28 -5.25 -0.11 9.82
CA GLU A 28 -6.58 0.45 9.56
C GLU A 28 -7.17 -0.06 8.23
N LEU A 29 -6.43 -0.89 7.50
CA LEU A 29 -6.84 -1.43 6.21
C LEU A 29 -7.33 -2.88 6.36
N PRO A 30 -8.25 -3.34 5.50
CA PRO A 30 -8.57 -4.74 5.35
C PRO A 30 -7.28 -5.56 5.14
N PHE A 31 -7.25 -6.78 5.67
CA PHE A 31 -6.06 -7.61 5.71
C PHE A 31 -5.28 -7.68 4.38
N CYS A 32 -6.00 -7.88 3.27
CA CYS A 32 -5.34 -7.96 1.97
C CYS A 32 -4.76 -6.61 1.55
N LEU A 33 -5.51 -5.53 1.72
CA LEU A 33 -5.06 -4.19 1.36
C LEU A 33 -3.88 -3.71 2.20
N GLY A 34 -3.89 -3.96 3.52
CA GLY A 34 -2.77 -3.65 4.40
C GLY A 34 -1.49 -4.40 4.00
N ASN A 35 -1.61 -5.68 3.65
CA ASN A 35 -0.44 -6.42 3.14
C ASN A 35 0.05 -5.89 1.79
N ALA A 36 -0.84 -5.51 0.88
CA ALA A 36 -0.45 -4.90 -0.40
C ALA A 36 0.37 -3.61 -0.17
N VAL A 37 -0.11 -2.71 0.69
CA VAL A 37 0.61 -1.48 1.08
C VAL A 37 1.98 -1.82 1.67
N LYS A 38 2.04 -2.75 2.63
CA LYS A 38 3.29 -3.18 3.27
C LYS A 38 4.34 -3.63 2.26
N TYR A 39 3.96 -4.48 1.30
CA TYR A 39 4.91 -4.98 0.30
C TYR A 39 5.32 -3.91 -0.70
N LEU A 40 4.41 -3.02 -1.11
CA LEU A 40 4.78 -1.86 -1.93
C LEU A 40 5.76 -0.93 -1.20
N CYS A 41 5.58 -0.70 0.10
CA CYS A 41 6.51 0.12 0.87
C CYS A 41 7.90 -0.52 0.99
N ARG A 42 7.95 -1.86 0.98
CA ARG A 42 9.16 -2.66 1.21
C ARG A 42 9.96 -2.96 -0.06
N ALA A 43 9.30 -2.98 -1.22
CA ALA A 43 9.90 -3.30 -2.50
C ALA A 43 11.17 -2.46 -2.75
N GLY A 44 12.29 -3.13 -3.01
CA GLY A 44 13.59 -2.50 -3.28
C GLY A 44 14.33 -1.98 -2.04
N ASN A 45 13.71 -1.99 -0.86
CA ASN A 45 14.28 -1.36 0.35
C ASN A 45 14.78 -2.37 1.39
N LYS A 46 14.34 -3.64 1.31
CA LYS A 46 14.80 -4.68 2.25
C LYS A 46 15.92 -5.51 1.64
N GLU A 47 17.08 -5.48 2.30
CA GLU A 47 18.23 -6.29 1.93
C GLU A 47 17.88 -7.79 1.83
N GLY A 48 18.39 -8.43 0.76
CA GLY A 48 18.13 -9.84 0.48
C GLY A 48 16.69 -10.17 0.04
N CYS A 49 15.84 -9.16 -0.19
CA CYS A 49 14.49 -9.34 -0.73
C CYS A 49 14.40 -8.64 -2.10
N PRO A 50 14.25 -9.38 -3.20
CA PRO A 50 14.11 -8.78 -4.53
C PRO A 50 12.89 -7.86 -4.61
N GLU A 51 13.06 -6.70 -5.26
CA GLU A 51 11.98 -5.75 -5.53
C GLU A 51 10.81 -6.44 -6.26
N LEU A 52 11.14 -7.21 -7.31
CA LEU A 52 10.19 -7.97 -8.11
C LEU A 52 9.33 -8.92 -7.28
N GLU A 53 9.91 -9.60 -6.28
CA GLU A 53 9.19 -10.51 -5.40
C GLU A 53 8.15 -9.75 -4.55
N ASP A 54 8.51 -8.56 -4.06
CA ASP A 54 7.59 -7.72 -3.28
C ASP A 54 6.49 -7.11 -4.15
N LEU A 55 6.79 -6.72 -5.39
CA LEU A 55 5.77 -6.28 -6.35
C LEU A 55 4.77 -7.41 -6.66
N LYS A 56 5.26 -8.64 -6.90
CA LYS A 56 4.41 -9.83 -7.11
C LYS A 56 3.54 -10.14 -5.88
N LYS A 57 4.08 -10.01 -4.66
CA LYS A 57 3.29 -10.17 -3.42
C LYS A 57 2.22 -9.09 -3.30
N ALA A 58 2.56 -7.83 -3.55
CA ALA A 58 1.59 -6.74 -3.52
C ALA A 58 0.43 -7.00 -4.50
N GLN A 59 0.76 -7.40 -5.73
CA GLN A 59 -0.22 -7.79 -6.74
C GLN A 59 -1.13 -8.94 -6.28
N TRP A 60 -0.55 -9.99 -5.69
CA TRP A 60 -1.30 -11.14 -5.17
C TRP A 60 -2.34 -10.73 -4.12
N TYR A 61 -1.94 -9.89 -3.17
CA TYR A 61 -2.87 -9.39 -2.14
C TYR A 61 -3.94 -8.47 -2.71
N LEU A 62 -3.60 -7.60 -3.65
CA LEU A 62 -4.54 -6.69 -4.28
C LEU A 62 -5.60 -7.44 -5.10
N ASN A 63 -5.20 -8.50 -5.81
CA ASN A 63 -6.12 -9.40 -6.53
C ASN A 63 -7.14 -10.04 -5.59
N ARG A 64 -6.70 -10.49 -4.41
CA ARG A 64 -7.61 -11.04 -3.41
C ARG A 64 -8.54 -9.99 -2.81
N GLN A 65 -8.04 -8.77 -2.60
CA GLN A 65 -8.90 -7.68 -2.13
C GLN A 65 -10.02 -7.38 -3.13
N LEU A 66 -9.71 -7.33 -4.42
CA LEU A 66 -10.70 -7.14 -5.48
C LEU A 66 -11.76 -8.25 -5.48
N ALA A 67 -11.34 -9.52 -5.39
CA ALA A 67 -12.26 -10.65 -5.30
C ALA A 67 -13.16 -10.60 -4.04
N LEU A 68 -12.64 -10.11 -2.91
CA LEU A 68 -13.44 -9.91 -1.69
C LEU A 68 -14.48 -8.80 -1.86
N LEU A 69 -14.13 -7.71 -2.56
CA LEU A 69 -15.08 -6.67 -2.89
C LEU A 69 -16.19 -7.23 -3.78
N ASP A 70 -15.88 -8.08 -4.77
CA ASP A 70 -16.87 -8.76 -5.64
C ASP A 70 -17.90 -9.58 -4.87
N ASN A 71 -17.51 -10.09 -3.71
CA ASN A 71 -18.39 -10.84 -2.81
C ASN A 71 -19.07 -9.96 -1.74
N GLY A 72 -19.06 -8.64 -1.88
CA GLY A 72 -19.79 -7.70 -1.00
C GLY A 72 -19.01 -7.18 0.21
N SER A 73 -17.70 -7.38 0.28
CA SER A 73 -16.89 -6.72 1.33
C SER A 73 -16.87 -5.20 1.16
N MET A 74 -16.80 -4.48 2.28
CA MET A 74 -16.72 -3.02 2.31
C MET A 74 -15.31 -2.51 1.95
N ALA A 75 -15.25 -1.34 1.33
CA ALA A 75 -14.01 -0.60 1.12
C ALA A 75 -13.43 -0.07 2.45
N ALA A 76 -12.12 0.15 2.48
CA ALA A 76 -11.41 0.65 3.65
C ALA A 76 -11.68 2.15 3.88
N VAL A 77 -11.83 2.55 5.13
CA VAL A 77 -11.86 3.96 5.56
C VAL A 77 -10.74 4.17 6.57
N LEU A 78 -9.88 5.14 6.33
CA LEU A 78 -8.82 5.52 7.26
C LEU A 78 -9.32 6.57 8.26
N SER A 79 -8.86 6.47 9.50
CA SER A 79 -8.97 7.53 10.49
C SER A 79 -8.20 8.78 10.05
N ALA A 80 -8.39 9.92 10.72
CA ALA A 80 -7.61 11.12 10.43
C ALA A 80 -6.09 10.87 10.57
N ARG A 81 -5.69 10.05 11.56
CA ARG A 81 -4.28 9.65 11.75
C ARG A 81 -3.81 8.77 10.60
N GLY A 82 -4.55 7.72 10.27
CA GLY A 82 -4.21 6.81 9.18
C GLY A 82 -4.13 7.54 7.83
N ALA A 83 -5.03 8.51 7.59
CA ALA A 83 -5.02 9.33 6.39
C ALA A 83 -3.79 10.26 6.30
N CYS A 84 -3.37 10.86 7.41
CA CYS A 84 -2.13 11.64 7.45
C CYS A 84 -0.90 10.77 7.19
N ALA A 85 -0.82 9.59 7.82
CA ALA A 85 0.26 8.64 7.58
C ALA A 85 0.28 8.15 6.12
N ALA A 86 -0.89 7.84 5.56
CA ALA A 86 -1.05 7.47 4.15
C ALA A 86 -0.58 8.58 3.20
N ARG A 87 -0.85 9.85 3.52
CA ARG A 87 -0.35 10.98 2.75
C ARG A 87 1.18 11.06 2.77
N PHE A 88 1.83 10.89 3.93
CA PHE A 88 3.30 10.86 4.01
C PHE A 88 3.89 9.72 3.19
N ILE A 89 3.29 8.53 3.23
CA ILE A 89 3.72 7.40 2.40
C ILE A 89 3.52 7.73 0.91
N ALA A 90 2.36 8.25 0.53
CA ALA A 90 2.05 8.61 -0.86
C ALA A 90 2.98 9.68 -1.43
N GLU A 91 3.32 10.72 -0.66
CA GLU A 91 4.19 11.81 -1.09
C GLU A 91 5.64 11.36 -1.35
N LYS A 92 6.08 10.26 -0.72
CA LYS A 92 7.39 9.66 -0.96
C LYS A 92 7.43 8.76 -2.19
N HIS A 93 6.28 8.37 -2.72
CA HIS A 93 6.16 7.43 -3.84
C HIS A 93 5.56 8.09 -5.07
N ASN A 94 6.19 7.97 -6.23
CA ASN A 94 5.60 8.41 -7.51
C ASN A 94 4.98 7.24 -8.30
N GLY A 95 4.39 6.26 -7.60
CA GLY A 95 3.94 4.99 -8.19
C GLY A 95 2.64 4.45 -7.60
N PRO A 96 2.47 3.11 -7.55
CA PRO A 96 1.21 2.45 -7.16
C PRO A 96 0.67 2.89 -5.80
N LEU A 97 1.54 3.19 -4.82
CA LEU A 97 1.13 3.68 -3.49
C LEU A 97 0.43 5.04 -3.56
N ARG A 98 0.93 5.95 -4.38
CA ARG A 98 0.33 7.28 -4.54
C ARG A 98 -1.03 7.16 -5.20
N TRP A 99 -1.14 6.39 -6.28
CA TRP A 99 -2.44 6.12 -6.90
C TRP A 99 -3.42 5.45 -5.95
N LEU A 100 -2.92 4.50 -5.14
CA LEU A 100 -3.74 3.80 -4.15
C LEU A 100 -4.33 4.75 -3.12
N PHE A 101 -3.54 5.65 -2.54
CA PHE A 101 -4.02 6.56 -1.49
C PHE A 101 -4.72 7.82 -2.02
N GLU A 102 -4.42 8.27 -3.24
CA GLU A 102 -5.12 9.42 -3.83
C GLU A 102 -6.48 9.02 -4.44
N ASN A 103 -6.59 7.81 -4.97
CA ASN A 103 -7.77 7.40 -5.74
C ASN A 103 -8.54 6.23 -5.11
N GLY A 104 -7.85 5.23 -4.53
CA GLY A 104 -8.47 3.99 -4.03
C GLY A 104 -8.89 4.02 -2.56
N ILE A 105 -8.05 4.56 -1.68
CA ILE A 105 -8.28 4.67 -0.24
C ILE A 105 -8.52 6.13 0.08
N ARG A 106 -9.72 6.50 0.51
CA ARG A 106 -10.04 7.90 0.84
C ARG A 106 -10.03 8.10 2.36
N GLY A 107 -9.22 9.05 2.82
CA GLY A 107 -9.33 9.59 4.18
C GLY A 107 -10.48 10.58 4.26
N ALA A 108 -11.37 10.42 5.25
CA ALA A 108 -12.47 11.36 5.46
C ALA A 108 -12.02 12.55 6.32
N ALA A 109 -12.31 13.76 5.86
CA ALA A 109 -12.31 14.94 6.71
C ALA A 109 -13.54 14.88 7.65
N ALA A 110 -13.26 14.76 8.94
CA ALA A 110 -14.13 14.96 10.10
C ALA A 110 -15.31 13.99 10.33
N ASN A 111 -16.18 13.67 9.37
CA ASN A 111 -17.43 12.93 9.65
C ASN A 111 -17.66 11.84 8.59
N GLY A 112 -17.80 10.58 9.02
CA GLY A 112 -17.57 9.37 8.21
C GLY A 112 -18.28 9.28 6.86
N PHE A 113 -17.66 8.54 5.93
CA PHE A 113 -18.13 8.39 4.55
C PHE A 113 -18.36 6.95 4.13
N VAL A 114 -19.35 6.79 3.27
CA VAL A 114 -19.59 5.64 2.40
C VAL A 114 -18.88 5.93 1.08
N VAL A 115 -17.81 5.18 0.77
CA VAL A 115 -17.22 5.22 -0.58
C VAL A 115 -18.01 4.23 -1.46
N PRO A 116 -18.58 4.65 -2.60
CA PRO A 116 -19.26 3.72 -3.50
C PRO A 116 -18.33 2.58 -3.89
N ARG A 117 -18.82 1.34 -3.77
CA ARG A 117 -18.06 0.13 -4.08
C ARG A 117 -17.46 0.18 -5.49
N THR A 118 -18.20 0.69 -6.47
CA THR A 118 -17.77 0.81 -7.87
C THR A 118 -16.53 1.67 -8.06
N ASP A 119 -16.43 2.77 -7.31
CA ASP A 119 -15.31 3.70 -7.42
C ASP A 119 -14.05 3.06 -6.86
N VAL A 120 -14.19 2.35 -5.73
CA VAL A 120 -13.09 1.61 -5.09
C VAL A 120 -12.60 0.49 -5.98
N VAL A 121 -13.50 -0.29 -6.59
CA VAL A 121 -13.13 -1.39 -7.49
C VAL A 121 -12.35 -0.87 -8.69
N SER A 122 -12.83 0.19 -9.35
CA SER A 122 -12.15 0.81 -10.50
C SER A 122 -10.78 1.36 -10.13
N CYS A 123 -10.65 2.05 -8.99
CA CYS A 123 -9.36 2.57 -8.52
C CYS A 123 -8.37 1.46 -8.16
N LEU A 124 -8.81 0.43 -7.42
CA LEU A 124 -7.94 -0.70 -7.09
C LEU A 124 -7.56 -1.51 -8.33
N ALA A 125 -8.45 -1.61 -9.33
CA ALA A 125 -8.12 -2.23 -10.62
C ALA A 125 -7.05 -1.43 -11.38
N ALA A 126 -7.12 -0.10 -11.36
CA ALA A 126 -6.09 0.76 -11.97
C ALA A 126 -4.73 0.61 -11.27
N VAL A 127 -4.70 0.64 -9.93
CA VAL A 127 -3.48 0.39 -9.14
C VAL A 127 -2.92 -0.99 -9.45
N ARG A 128 -3.77 -2.01 -9.56
CA ARG A 128 -3.36 -3.35 -9.96
C ARG A 128 -2.67 -3.33 -11.32
N MET A 129 -3.24 -2.67 -12.33
CA MET A 129 -2.63 -2.57 -13.65
C MET A 129 -1.26 -1.87 -13.61
N ALA A 130 -1.12 -0.84 -12.77
CA ALA A 130 0.17 -0.18 -12.54
C ALA A 130 1.22 -1.16 -12.00
N ILE A 131 0.84 -1.98 -11.02
CA ILE A 131 1.73 -3.01 -10.46
C ILE A 131 2.07 -4.06 -11.52
N TYR A 132 1.12 -4.48 -12.36
CA TYR A 132 1.41 -5.38 -13.50
C TYR A 132 2.48 -4.82 -14.42
N GLN A 133 2.35 -3.56 -14.85
CA GLN A 133 3.31 -2.94 -15.75
C GLN A 133 4.71 -2.85 -15.13
N LEU A 134 4.80 -2.55 -13.83
CA LEU A 134 6.08 -2.53 -13.11
C LEU A 134 6.70 -3.92 -12.98
N VAL A 135 5.87 -4.95 -12.74
CA VAL A 135 6.33 -6.34 -12.70
C VAL A 135 6.89 -6.75 -14.06
N GLU A 136 6.17 -6.47 -15.16
CA GLU A 136 6.63 -6.80 -16.52
C GLU A 136 7.95 -6.09 -16.84
N GLN A 137 8.05 -4.78 -16.57
CA GLN A 137 9.29 -4.02 -16.77
C GLN A 137 10.48 -4.62 -15.99
N LYS A 138 10.24 -5.08 -14.77
CA LYS A 138 11.28 -5.67 -13.91
C LYS A 138 11.67 -7.08 -14.32
N GLU A 139 10.73 -7.85 -14.87
CA GLU A 139 11.02 -9.17 -15.46
C GLU A 139 11.85 -9.06 -16.74
N ASP A 140 11.68 -8.00 -17.52
CA ASP A 140 12.49 -7.73 -18.71
C ASP A 140 13.92 -7.21 -18.38
N GLU A 141 14.14 -6.73 -17.16
CA GLU A 141 15.44 -6.24 -16.65
C GLU A 141 16.35 -7.35 -16.06
N GLU A 142 15.79 -8.52 -15.72
CA GLU A 142 16.49 -9.70 -15.14
C GLU A 142 16.97 -10.71 -16.21
#